data_AF-A0A838QB04-F1
#
_entry.id   AF-A0A838QB04-F1
#
_cell.length_a   1.000
_cell.length_b   1.000
_cell.length_c   1.000
_cell.angle_alpha   90.00
_cell.angle_beta   90.00
_cell.angle_gamma   90.00
#
_symmetry.space_group_name_H-M   'P 1'
#
loop_
_entity.id
_entity.type
_entity.pdbx_description
1 polymer ?
#
loop_
_entity_poly.entity_id
_entity_poly.type
_entity_poly.pdbx_seq_one_letter_code
_entity_poly.pdbx_strand_id
1 'polypeptide(L)'
;MTHPFGPMVSRGRRMNEKPPSWRERLSALRYVLPMMRLIWRTHRGYTASMLGLRLVRAFVPVATFWVGKLILDTVIAIRDGQATYGELWRYVAIEIAIVVTGEILARASSLIESLLSDLFSNDMSIRLMEHAATLDL
;
A
#
# COMPACT_ATOMS: atom_id res chain seq x y z
N MET A 1 18.02 30.09 -59.91
CA MET A 1 17.08 30.55 -58.86
C MET A 1 17.05 29.49 -57.77
N THR A 2 17.70 29.80 -56.66
CA THR A 2 18.10 28.92 -55.57
C THR A 2 17.27 29.24 -54.33
N HIS A 3 16.54 28.26 -53.79
CA HIS A 3 16.16 28.26 -52.38
C HIS A 3 16.24 26.82 -51.83
N PRO A 4 17.11 26.56 -50.84
CA PRO A 4 17.20 25.27 -50.17
C PRO A 4 16.24 25.24 -48.97
N PHE A 5 15.45 24.17 -48.84
CA PHE A 5 14.71 23.88 -47.61
C PHE A 5 15.69 23.39 -46.55
N GLY A 6 16.01 24.25 -45.58
CA GLY A 6 16.77 23.87 -44.39
C GLY A 6 15.91 23.06 -43.40
N PRO A 7 16.52 22.18 -42.58
CA PRO A 7 15.78 21.42 -41.59
C PRO A 7 15.38 22.34 -40.43
N MET A 8 14.07 22.47 -40.17
CA MET A 8 13.58 23.09 -38.94
C MET A 8 13.79 22.14 -37.78
N VAL A 9 14.92 22.31 -37.09
CA VAL A 9 15.13 21.76 -35.75
C VAL A 9 14.14 22.48 -34.83
N SER A 10 13.05 21.81 -34.48
CA SER A 10 12.17 22.24 -33.40
C SER A 10 12.95 22.19 -32.08
N ARG A 11 13.45 23.35 -31.64
CA ARG A 11 13.93 23.54 -30.26
C ARG A 11 12.75 23.41 -29.32
N GLY A 12 12.45 22.17 -28.94
CA GLY A 12 11.62 21.84 -27.79
C GLY A 12 12.28 22.39 -26.54
N ARG A 13 11.71 23.49 -26.05
CA ARG A 13 11.94 24.17 -24.78
C ARG A 13 12.31 23.15 -23.69
N ARG A 14 13.58 23.10 -23.29
CA ARG A 14 13.98 22.48 -22.02
C ARG A 14 13.40 23.37 -20.93
N MET A 15 12.16 23.12 -20.54
CA MET A 15 11.60 23.65 -19.32
C MET A 15 12.51 23.17 -18.20
N ASN A 16 13.09 24.15 -17.52
CA ASN A 16 13.89 23.97 -16.33
C ASN A 16 12.95 23.44 -15.24
N GLU A 17 12.71 22.13 -15.23
CA GLU A 17 11.92 21.43 -14.21
C GLU A 17 12.71 21.47 -12.91
N LYS A 18 12.62 22.61 -12.22
CA LYS A 18 13.00 22.68 -10.81
C LYS A 18 12.12 21.65 -10.08
N PRO A 19 12.72 20.74 -9.28
CA PRO A 19 11.94 19.75 -8.57
C PRO A 19 10.89 20.47 -7.71
N PRO A 20 9.63 20.00 -7.72
CA PRO A 20 8.52 20.69 -7.08
C PRO A 20 8.83 20.91 -5.60
N SER A 21 8.63 22.14 -5.14
CA SER A 21 8.91 22.59 -3.78
C SER A 21 8.08 21.79 -2.77
N TRP A 22 8.61 21.57 -1.56
CA TRP A 22 7.88 20.90 -0.47
C TRP A 22 6.47 21.47 -0.22
N ARG A 23 6.28 22.76 -0.51
CA ARG A 23 4.98 23.45 -0.42
C ARG A 23 4.00 23.06 -1.53
N GLU A 24 4.49 22.77 -2.73
CA GLU A 24 3.70 22.28 -3.86
C GLU A 24 3.34 20.80 -3.69
N ARG A 25 4.20 20.02 -3.04
CA ARG A 25 3.91 18.64 -2.64
C ARG A 25 2.81 18.57 -1.56
N LEU A 26 2.85 19.50 -0.60
CA LEU A 26 1.81 19.65 0.44
C LEU A 26 0.47 20.14 -0.13
N SER A 27 0.48 21.02 -1.13
CA SER A 27 -0.75 21.46 -1.80
C SER A 27 -1.34 20.36 -2.69
N ALA A 28 -0.51 19.53 -3.32
CA ALA A 28 -0.97 18.35 -4.07
C ALA A 28 -1.68 17.32 -3.16
N LEU A 29 -1.20 17.12 -1.92
CA LEU A 29 -1.87 16.25 -0.93
C LEU A 29 -3.30 16.70 -0.60
N ARG A 30 -3.58 18.00 -0.70
CA ARG A 30 -4.91 18.57 -0.42
C ARG A 30 -5.97 18.17 -1.46
N TYR A 31 -5.56 17.78 -2.67
CA TYR A 31 -6.46 17.26 -3.71
C TYR A 31 -6.74 15.75 -3.57
N VAL A 32 -5.93 15.03 -2.78
CA VAL A 32 -6.15 13.61 -2.47
C VAL A 32 -7.33 13.41 -1.50
N LEU A 33 -7.54 14.36 -0.57
CA LEU A 33 -8.64 14.34 0.40
C LEU A 33 -10.05 14.35 -0.24
N PRO A 34 -10.37 15.20 -1.23
CA PRO A 34 -11.62 15.13 -1.99
C PRO A 34 -11.82 13.80 -2.74
N MET A 35 -10.77 13.25 -3.33
CA MET A 35 -10.80 11.95 -4.04
C MET A 35 -11.14 10.81 -3.06
N MET A 36 -10.53 10.79 -1.88
CA MET A 36 -10.86 9.85 -0.79
C MET A 36 -12.34 9.95 -0.38
N ARG A 37 -12.89 11.17 -0.35
CA ARG A 37 -14.29 11.42 0.01
C ARG A 37 -15.28 10.90 -1.05
N LEU A 38 -14.88 10.87 -2.33
CA LEU A 38 -15.67 10.30 -3.44
C LEU A 38 -15.62 8.77 -3.44
N ILE A 39 -14.44 8.17 -3.20
CA ILE A 39 -14.24 6.72 -3.08
C ILE A 39 -15.04 6.15 -1.87
N TRP A 40 -15.09 6.90 -0.77
CA TRP A 40 -15.88 6.55 0.42
C TRP A 40 -17.40 6.47 0.17
N ARG A 41 -17.90 7.07 -0.93
CA ARG A 41 -19.32 7.11 -1.26
C ARG A 41 -19.78 5.94 -2.12
N THR A 42 -18.87 5.27 -2.85
CA THR A 42 -19.21 4.21 -3.82
C THR A 42 -19.04 2.80 -3.23
N HIS A 43 -18.02 2.52 -2.41
CA HIS A 43 -17.81 1.20 -1.78
C HIS A 43 -17.34 1.29 -0.32
N ARG A 44 -18.19 1.91 0.51
CA ARG A 44 -17.94 2.23 1.93
C ARG A 44 -17.49 1.03 2.79
N GLY A 45 -17.96 -0.17 2.47
CA GLY A 45 -17.58 -1.41 3.18
C GLY A 45 -16.17 -1.88 2.85
N TYR A 46 -15.81 -1.92 1.56
CA TYR A 46 -14.49 -2.41 1.13
C TYR A 46 -13.36 -1.47 1.53
N THR A 47 -13.54 -0.15 1.38
CA THR A 47 -12.53 0.83 1.81
C THR A 47 -12.34 0.80 3.32
N ALA A 48 -13.41 0.65 4.11
CA ALA A 48 -13.31 0.55 5.57
C ALA A 48 -12.63 -0.76 6.01
N SER A 49 -12.99 -1.90 5.40
CA SER A 49 -12.35 -3.19 5.70
C SER A 49 -10.86 -3.20 5.34
N MET A 50 -10.50 -2.66 4.18
CA MET A 50 -9.11 -2.55 3.73
C MET A 50 -8.29 -1.60 4.63
N LEU A 51 -8.88 -0.47 5.01
CA LEU A 51 -8.25 0.47 5.93
C LEU A 51 -8.09 -0.16 7.32
N GLY A 52 -9.10 -0.87 7.81
CA GLY A 52 -9.05 -1.63 9.05
C GLY A 52 -7.95 -2.69 9.04
N LEU A 53 -7.89 -3.53 7.99
CA LEU A 53 -6.84 -4.52 7.81
C LEU A 53 -5.45 -3.89 7.76
N ARG A 54 -5.30 -2.77 7.04
CA ARG A 54 -4.05 -2.01 6.96
C ARG A 54 -3.64 -1.42 8.31
N LEU A 55 -4.58 -0.91 9.10
CA LEU A 55 -4.32 -0.37 10.44
C LEU A 55 -3.86 -1.47 11.40
N VAL A 56 -4.56 -2.62 11.41
CA VAL A 56 -4.15 -3.78 12.20
C VAL A 56 -2.76 -4.26 11.78
N ARG A 57 -2.51 -4.35 10.47
CA ARG A 57 -1.21 -4.75 9.93
C ARG A 57 -0.09 -3.75 10.26
N ALA A 58 -0.39 -2.46 10.31
CA ALA A 58 0.57 -1.42 10.71
C ALA A 58 0.97 -1.53 12.19
N PHE A 59 0.14 -2.17 13.03
CA PHE A 59 0.46 -2.42 14.43
C PHE A 59 1.39 -3.63 14.62
N VAL A 60 1.41 -4.58 13.68
CA VAL A 60 2.30 -5.76 13.72
C VAL A 60 3.77 -5.40 13.95
N PRO A 61 4.42 -4.51 13.16
CA PRO A 61 5.83 -4.18 13.38
C PRO A 61 6.09 -3.52 14.74
N VAL A 62 5.13 -2.76 15.28
CA VAL A 62 5.23 -2.15 16.61
C VAL A 62 5.16 -3.23 17.69
N ALA A 63 4.22 -4.16 17.56
CA ALA A 63 4.09 -5.29 18.48
C ALA A 63 5.32 -6.21 18.44
N THR A 64 5.84 -6.52 17.26
CA THR A 64 7.09 -7.30 17.09
C THR A 64 8.27 -6.60 17.77
N PHE A 65 8.43 -5.28 17.58
CA PHE A 65 9.50 -4.53 18.25
C PHE A 65 9.37 -4.56 19.78
N TRP A 66 8.16 -4.40 20.30
CA TRP A 66 7.89 -4.46 21.74
C TRP A 66 8.22 -5.84 22.32
N VAL A 67 7.82 -6.92 21.65
CA VAL A 67 8.13 -8.29 22.11
C VAL A 67 9.64 -8.57 21.99
N GLY A 68 10.30 -8.09 20.94
CA GLY A 68 11.75 -8.16 20.82
C GLY A 68 12.48 -7.51 22.00
N LYS A 69 11.97 -6.36 22.49
CA LYS A 69 12.48 -5.74 23.73
C LYS A 69 12.29 -6.67 24.95
N LEU A 70 11.11 -7.26 25.13
CA LEU A 70 10.85 -8.18 26.25
C LEU A 70 11.75 -9.43 26.22
N ILE A 71 12.05 -9.94 25.03
CA ILE A 71 12.98 -11.05 24.84
C ILE A 71 14.38 -10.64 25.31
N LEU A 72 14.87 -9.47 24.88
CA LEU A 72 16.17 -8.95 25.30
C LEU A 72 16.24 -8.72 26.82
N ASP A 73 15.20 -8.12 27.40
CA ASP A 73 15.11 -7.90 28.85
C ASP A 73 15.17 -9.23 29.61
N THR A 74 14.49 -10.27 29.10
CA THR A 74 14.51 -11.62 29.68
C THR A 74 15.86 -12.30 29.55
N VAL A 75 16.56 -12.13 28.42
CA VAL A 75 17.93 -12.66 28.24
C VAL A 75 18.88 -12.05 29.26
N ILE A 76 18.77 -10.74 29.51
CA ILE A 76 19.56 -10.05 30.53
C ILE A 76 19.19 -10.59 31.93
N ALA A 77 17.91 -10.75 32.24
CA ALA A 77 17.47 -11.29 33.52
C ALA A 77 17.92 -12.75 33.75
N ILE A 78 17.98 -13.59 32.71
CA ILE A 78 18.54 -14.95 32.79
C ILE A 78 20.02 -14.89 33.12
N ARG A 79 20.77 -13.98 32.49
CA ARG A 79 22.19 -13.78 32.76
C ARG A 79 22.44 -13.38 34.22
N ASP A 80 21.55 -12.57 34.79
CA ASP A 80 21.63 -12.11 36.18
C ASP A 80 21.00 -13.10 37.19
N GLY A 81 20.57 -14.28 36.73
CA GLY A 81 19.97 -15.33 37.56
C GLY A 81 18.56 -15.01 38.08
N GLN A 82 17.91 -13.98 37.53
CA GLN A 82 16.57 -13.50 37.94
C GLN A 82 15.42 -14.10 37.10
N ALA A 83 15.71 -14.75 35.98
CA ALA A 83 14.72 -15.34 35.10
C ALA A 83 15.13 -16.73 34.61
N THR A 84 14.16 -17.48 34.08
CA THR A 84 14.36 -18.86 33.58
C THR A 84 14.19 -18.92 32.06
N TYR A 85 14.89 -19.84 31.39
CA TYR A 85 14.73 -20.10 29.95
C TYR A 85 13.28 -20.39 29.50
N GLY A 86 12.41 -20.87 30.41
CA GLY A 86 10.99 -21.07 30.12
C GLY A 86 10.23 -19.76 29.82
N GLU A 87 10.57 -18.66 30.51
CA GLU A 87 9.97 -17.35 30.23
C GLU A 87 10.44 -16.79 28.89
N LEU A 88 11.71 -17.02 28.54
CA LEU A 88 12.26 -16.65 27.24
C LEU A 88 11.52 -17.36 26.10
N TRP A 89 11.36 -18.68 26.19
CA TRP A 89 10.61 -19.45 25.19
C TRP A 89 9.15 -19.02 25.08
N ARG A 90 8.52 -18.57 26.17
CA ARG A 90 7.17 -18.00 26.14
C ARG A 90 7.12 -16.73 25.28
N TYR A 91 8.06 -15.80 25.46
CA TYR A 91 8.10 -14.58 24.65
C TYR A 91 8.43 -14.85 23.19
N VAL A 92 9.34 -15.80 22.92
CA VAL A 92 9.65 -16.25 21.55
C VAL A 92 8.42 -16.85 20.86
N ALA A 93 7.65 -17.69 21.57
CA ALA A 93 6.42 -18.26 21.01
C ALA A 93 5.38 -17.18 20.68
N ILE A 94 5.26 -16.15 21.54
CA ILE A 94 4.39 -14.99 21.30
C ILE A 94 4.86 -14.21 20.06
N GLU A 95 6.16 -13.96 19.93
CA GLU A 95 6.73 -13.27 18.76
C GLU A 95 6.40 -14.02 17.46
N ILE A 96 6.62 -15.33 17.44
CA ILE A 96 6.30 -16.19 16.30
C ILE A 96 4.81 -16.09 15.96
N ALA A 97 3.92 -16.18 16.96
CA ALA A 97 2.48 -16.06 16.74
C ALA A 97 2.09 -14.71 16.12
N ILE A 98 2.70 -13.60 16.57
CA ILE A 98 2.45 -12.26 16.01
C ILE A 98 2.91 -12.19 14.56
N VAL A 99 4.13 -12.63 14.27
CA VAL A 99 4.72 -12.57 12.93
C VAL A 99 3.93 -13.44 11.94
N VAL A 100 3.62 -14.68 12.32
CA VAL A 100 2.82 -15.61 11.50
C VAL A 100 1.43 -15.05 11.23
N THR A 101 0.78 -14.50 12.27
CA THR A 101 -0.54 -13.88 12.12
C THR A 101 -0.49 -12.70 11.15
N GLY A 102 0.53 -11.85 11.26
CA GLY A 102 0.75 -10.71 10.36
C GLY A 102 0.94 -11.14 8.91
N GLU A 103 1.69 -12.22 8.67
CA GLU A 103 1.92 -12.80 7.35
C GLU A 103 0.65 -13.40 6.74
N ILE A 104 -0.15 -14.13 7.53
CA ILE A 104 -1.44 -14.67 7.08
C ILE A 104 -2.39 -13.52 6.69
N LEU A 105 -2.47 -12.48 7.51
CA LEU A 105 -3.31 -11.32 7.24
C LEU A 105 -2.87 -10.59 5.96
N ALA A 106 -1.56 -10.51 5.73
CA ALA A 106 -0.98 -9.96 4.51
C ALA A 106 -1.41 -10.74 3.26
N ARG A 107 -1.32 -12.07 3.31
CA ARG A 107 -1.71 -12.95 2.21
C ARG A 107 -3.21 -12.88 1.95
N ALA A 108 -4.03 -12.90 3.01
CA ALA A 108 -5.48 -12.78 2.89
C ALA A 108 -5.88 -11.46 2.20
N SER A 109 -5.28 -10.34 2.58
CA SER A 109 -5.51 -9.04 1.92
C SER A 109 -5.19 -9.11 0.43
N SER A 110 -4.01 -9.64 0.09
CA SER A 110 -3.57 -9.73 -1.31
C SER A 110 -4.50 -10.60 -2.17
N LEU A 111 -5.03 -11.70 -1.61
CA LEU A 111 -5.95 -12.58 -2.33
C LEU A 111 -7.30 -11.90 -2.58
N ILE A 112 -7.84 -11.21 -1.57
CA ILE A 112 -9.11 -10.48 -1.70
C ILE A 112 -8.96 -9.35 -2.74
N GLU A 113 -7.85 -8.62 -2.71
CA GLU A 113 -7.54 -7.57 -3.69
C GLU A 113 -7.47 -8.13 -5.12
N SER A 114 -6.80 -9.26 -5.32
CA SER A 114 -6.70 -9.92 -6.64
C SER A 114 -8.07 -10.35 -7.15
N LEU A 115 -8.84 -11.09 -6.35
CA LEU A 115 -10.17 -11.58 -6.75
C LEU A 115 -11.13 -10.44 -7.11
N LEU A 116 -11.05 -9.34 -6.36
CA LEU A 116 -11.87 -8.17 -6.62
C LEU A 116 -11.45 -7.49 -7.94
N SER A 117 -10.16 -7.35 -8.18
CA SER A 117 -9.63 -6.81 -9.44
C SER A 117 -10.06 -7.64 -10.64
N ASP A 118 -10.01 -8.97 -10.52
CA ASP A 118 -10.41 -9.89 -11.58
C ASP A 118 -11.91 -9.77 -11.90
N LEU A 119 -12.76 -9.70 -10.86
CA LEU A 119 -14.20 -9.52 -11.01
C LEU A 119 -14.55 -8.17 -11.68
N PHE A 120 -13.88 -7.08 -11.25
CA PHE A 120 -14.09 -5.76 -11.85
C PHE A 120 -13.62 -5.70 -13.31
N SER A 121 -12.48 -6.33 -13.64
CA SER A 121 -11.98 -6.36 -15.01
C SER A 121 -12.94 -7.11 -15.93
N ASN A 122 -13.54 -8.21 -15.47
CA ASN A 122 -14.47 -9.01 -16.26
C ASN A 122 -15.78 -8.25 -16.52
N ASP A 123 -16.38 -7.63 -15.50
CA ASP A 123 -17.62 -6.83 -15.68
C ASP A 123 -17.39 -5.63 -16.62
N MET A 124 -16.23 -4.97 -16.52
CA MET A 124 -15.87 -3.87 -17.41
C MET A 124 -15.61 -4.33 -18.85
N SER A 125 -14.99 -5.50 -19.04
CA SER A 125 -14.78 -6.09 -20.37
C SER A 125 -16.11 -6.41 -21.06
N ILE A 126 -17.07 -6.99 -20.35
CA ILE A 126 -18.40 -7.33 -20.90
C ILE A 126 -19.14 -6.04 -21.30
N ARG A 127 -19.15 -5.02 -20.44
CA ARG A 127 -19.79 -3.73 -20.76
C ARG A 127 -19.16 -3.03 -21.96
N LEU A 128 -17.84 -3.13 -22.14
CA LEU A 128 -17.15 -2.59 -23.31
C LEU A 128 -17.51 -3.34 -24.60
N MET A 129 -17.68 -4.68 -24.54
CA MET A 129 -18.15 -5.48 -25.67
C MET A 129 -19.59 -5.13 -26.03
N GLU A 130 -20.48 -4.96 -25.05
CA GLU A 130 -21.85 -4.54 -25.28
C GLU A 130 -21.92 -3.12 -25.87
N HIS A 131 -21.10 -2.18 -25.38
CA HIS A 131 -21.05 -0.83 -25.93
C HIS A 131 -20.46 -0.78 -27.35
N ALA A 132 -19.46 -1.61 -27.65
CA ALA A 132 -18.91 -1.73 -29.00
C ALA A 132 -19.91 -2.36 -29.97
N ALA A 133 -20.68 -3.37 -29.53
CA ALA A 133 -21.72 -4.01 -30.33
C ALA A 133 -22.91 -3.07 -30.62
N THR A 134 -23.21 -2.12 -29.73
CA THR A 134 -24.19 -1.06 -30.01
C THR A 134 -23.67 0.07 -30.89
N LEU A 135 -22.35 0.17 -31.12
CA LEU A 135 -21.73 1.22 -31.95
C LEU A 135 -21.38 0.73 -33.37
N ASP A 136 -21.42 -0.59 -33.61
CA ASP A 136 -21.14 -1.23 -34.91
C ASP A 136 -22.43 -1.58 -35.69
N LEU A 137 -23.60 -1.19 -35.15
CA LEU A 137 -24.92 -1.19 -35.79
C LEU A 137 -25.33 0.24 -36.16
#